data_AF-A0A0F9PM28-F1
#
_entry.id   AF-A0A0F9PM28-F1
#
_cell.length_a   1.000
_cell.length_b   1.000
_cell.length_c   1.000
_cell.angle_alpha   90.00
_cell.angle_beta   90.00
_cell.angle_gamma   90.00
#
_symmetry.space_group_name_H-M   'P 1'
#
loop_
_entity.id
_entity.type
_entity.pdbx_description
1 polymer ?
#
loop_
_entity_poly.entity_id
_entity_poly.type
_entity_poly.pdbx_seq_one_letter_code
_entity_poly.pdbx_strand_id
1 'polypeptide(L)' 'MSMDRFTGVTGNAISDGLTRAGWVAAVQGFLAFTVMRWEWLSVEELAILTIPITFVAVAAWGVFDSLRAK' A
#
# COMPACT_ATOMS: atom_id res chain seq x y z
N MET A 1 -3.71 13.33 18.47
CA MET A 1 -4.20 12.14 17.74
C MET A 1 -3.13 11.06 17.85
N SER A 2 -3.46 9.87 18.34
CA SER A 2 -2.46 8.78 18.48
C SER A 2 -2.10 8.19 17.12
N MET A 3 -0.80 7.92 16.88
CA MET A 3 -0.28 7.23 15.70
C MET A 3 -0.94 5.85 15.46
N ASP A 4 -1.44 5.20 16.51
CA ASP A 4 -1.99 3.84 16.44
C ASP A 4 -3.24 3.72 15.56
N ARG A 5 -4.04 4.80 15.46
CA ARG A 5 -5.19 4.86 14.54
C ARG A 5 -4.77 5.00 13.08
N PHE A 6 -3.66 5.68 12.81
CA PHE A 6 -3.18 5.88 11.44
C PHE A 6 -2.50 4.63 10.88
N THR A 7 -1.99 3.78 11.75
CA THR A 7 -1.31 2.55 11.36
C THR A 7 -2.20 1.31 11.40
N GLY A 8 -3.48 1.44 11.78
CA GLY A 8 -4.40 0.31 11.80
C GLY A 8 -3.93 -0.79 12.74
N VAL A 9 -3.56 -0.41 13.96
CA VAL A 9 -3.21 -1.33 15.05
C VAL A 9 -4.08 -0.98 16.25
N THR A 10 -5.39 -0.96 16.01
CA THR A 10 -6.39 -0.57 17.01
C THR A 10 -6.95 -1.78 17.74
N GLY A 11 -6.62 -3.00 17.31
CA GLY A 11 -7.22 -4.25 17.75
C GLY A 11 -8.58 -4.53 17.08
N ASN A 12 -9.01 -3.67 16.16
CA ASN A 12 -10.24 -3.82 15.39
C ASN A 12 -9.89 -4.28 13.96
N ALA A 13 -10.23 -5.53 13.64
CA ALA A 13 -9.96 -6.15 12.35
C ALA A 13 -10.45 -5.34 11.14
N ILE A 14 -11.55 -4.59 11.28
CA ILE A 14 -12.10 -3.75 10.20
C ILE A 14 -11.21 -2.51 10.00
N SER A 15 -10.88 -1.81 11.08
CA SER A 15 -10.01 -0.62 11.00
C SER A 15 -8.63 -0.99 10.48
N ASP A 16 -8.07 -2.09 10.99
CA ASP A 16 -6.75 -2.56 10.64
C ASP A 16 -6.71 -3.05 9.17
N GLY A 17 -7.79 -3.70 8.71
CA GLY A 17 -7.98 -4.07 7.31
C GLY A 17 -8.12 -2.88 6.37
N LEU A 18 -8.87 -1.85 6.77
CA LEU A 18 -9.02 -0.60 6.00
C LEU A 18 -7.69 0.16 5.90
N THR A 19 -6.89 0.18 6.95
CA THR A 19 -5.55 0.80 6.91
C THR A 19 -4.62 0.07 5.96
N ARG A 20 -4.62 -1.27 5.97
CA ARG A 20 -3.84 -2.09 5.01
C ARG A 20 -4.29 -1.85 3.56
N ALA A 21 -5.59 -1.82 3.32
CA ALA A 21 -6.14 -1.51 1.99
C ALA A 21 -5.79 -0.09 1.55
N GLY A 22 -5.87 0.88 2.48
CA GLY A 22 -5.48 2.27 2.24
C GLY A 22 -3.99 2.40 1.88
N TRP A 23 -3.11 1.61 2.51
CA TRP A 23 -1.71 1.55 2.14
C TRP A 23 -1.50 1.04 0.70
N VAL A 24 -2.14 -0.07 0.32
CA VAL A 24 -2.05 -0.61 -1.04
C VAL A 24 -2.55 0.42 -2.06
N ALA A 25 -3.68 1.07 -1.78
CA ALA A 25 -4.24 2.12 -2.64
C ALA A 25 -3.29 3.32 -2.78
N ALA A 26 -2.63 3.73 -1.69
CA ALA A 26 -1.66 4.82 -1.72
C ALA A 26 -0.43 4.45 -2.57
N VAL A 27 0.09 3.23 -2.46
CA VAL A 27 1.22 2.75 -3.29
C VAL A 27 0.83 2.69 -4.76
N GLN A 28 -0.32 2.10 -5.08
CA GLN A 28 -0.83 2.02 -6.45
C GLN A 28 -1.05 3.42 -7.04
N GLY A 29 -1.68 4.32 -6.29
CA GLY A 29 -1.91 5.70 -6.72
C GLY A 29 -0.63 6.49 -6.94
N PHE A 30 0.36 6.33 -6.05
CA PHE A 30 1.67 6.97 -6.20
C PHE A 30 2.39 6.47 -7.46
N LEU A 31 2.45 5.16 -7.67
CA LEU A 31 3.08 4.59 -8.86
C LEU A 31 2.36 5.02 -10.13
N ALA A 32 1.03 4.96 -10.16
CA ALA A 32 0.24 5.45 -11.29
C ALA A 32 0.52 6.92 -11.59
N PHE A 33 0.55 7.79 -10.56
CA PHE A 33 0.90 9.19 -10.73
C PHE A 33 2.31 9.36 -11.31
N THR A 34 3.31 8.65 -10.79
CA THR A 34 4.69 8.77 -11.30
C THR A 34 4.83 8.28 -12.73
N VAL A 35 4.15 7.19 -13.10
CA VAL A 35 4.11 6.67 -14.47
C VAL A 35 3.49 7.69 -15.41
N MET A 36 2.31 8.22 -15.06
CA MET A 36 1.64 9.22 -15.88
C MET A 36 2.40 10.55 -15.96
N ARG A 37 3.14 10.93 -14.91
CA ARG A 37 3.86 12.21 -14.86
C ARG A 37 5.20 12.19 -15.61
N TRP A 38 5.89 11.05 -15.65
CA TRP A 38 7.21 10.92 -16.27
C TRP A 38 7.24 9.98 -17.48
N GLU A 39 6.11 9.39 -17.85
CA GLU A 39 5.90 8.61 -19.08
C GLU A 39 6.92 7.47 -19.28
N TRP A 40 7.43 6.89 -18.20
CA TRP A 40 8.42 5.81 -18.26
C TRP A 40 7.81 4.42 -18.51
N LEU A 41 6.48 4.29 -18.47
CA LEU A 41 5.69 3.10 -18.83
C LEU A 41 4.38 3.53 -19.50
N SER A 42 3.87 2.68 -20.38
CA SER A 42 2.50 2.81 -20.88
C SER A 42 1.46 2.41 -19.82
N VAL A 43 0.22 2.86 -20.00
CA VAL A 43 -0.91 2.49 -19.11
C VAL A 43 -1.17 0.98 -19.14
N GLU A 44 -0.96 0.34 -20.29
CA GLU A 44 -1.17 -1.10 -20.48
C GLU A 44 -0.11 -1.93 -19.73
N GLU A 45 1.15 -1.51 -19.80
CA GLU A 45 2.24 -2.13 -19.01
C GLU A 45 2.00 -1.94 -17.50
N LEU A 46 1.56 -0.75 -17.08
CA LEU A 46 1.20 -0.49 -15.68
C LEU A 46 0.03 -1.38 -15.22
N ALA A 47 -0.96 -1.62 -16.08
CA ALA A 47 -2.09 -2.50 -15.77
C ALA A 47 -1.62 -3.93 -15.52
N ILE A 48 -0.70 -4.45 -16.35
CA ILE A 48 -0.08 -5.77 -16.14
C ILE A 48 0.68 -5.82 -14.81
N LEU A 49 1.37 -4.73 -14.46
CA LEU A 49 2.13 -4.63 -13.20
C LEU A 49 1.27 -4.42 -11.95
N THR A 50 -0.04 -4.18 -12.09
CA THR A 50 -0.92 -3.89 -10.95
C THR A 50 -0.93 -5.02 -9.92
N ILE A 51 -1.00 -6.27 -10.36
CA ILE A 51 -0.98 -7.44 -9.46
C ILE A 51 0.38 -7.55 -8.74
N PRO A 52 1.53 -7.57 -9.43
CA PRO A 52 2.85 -7.53 -8.78
C PRO A 52 3.03 -6.39 -7.78
N ILE A 53 2.65 -5.17 -8.15
CA ILE A 53 2.72 -3.98 -7.28
C ILE A 53 1.91 -4.20 -6.00
N THR A 54 0.71 -4.77 -6.12
CA THR A 54 -0.17 -5.08 -4.98
C THR A 54 0.49 -6.06 -4.03
N PHE A 55 1.08 -7.15 -4.54
CA PHE A 55 1.80 -8.12 -3.71
C PHE A 55 2.98 -7.50 -2.97
N VAL A 56 3.78 -6.67 -3.65
CA VAL A 56 4.91 -5.97 -3.03
C VAL A 56 4.43 -5.01 -1.96
N ALA A 57 3.35 -4.26 -2.20
CA ALA A 57 2.77 -3.34 -1.23
C ALA A 57 2.31 -4.07 0.04
N VAL A 58 1.58 -5.18 -0.12
CA VAL A 58 1.13 -6.02 1.00
C VAL A 58 2.33 -6.61 1.76
N ALA A 59 3.34 -7.12 1.05
CA ALA A 59 4.54 -7.67 1.67
C ALA A 59 5.31 -6.61 2.47
N ALA A 60 5.48 -5.41 1.91
CA ALA A 60 6.12 -4.29 2.60
C ALA A 60 5.38 -3.89 3.88
N TRP A 61 4.03 -3.90 3.84
CA TRP A 61 3.23 -3.70 5.04
C TRP A 61 3.45 -4.79 6.08
N GLY A 62 3.49 -6.06 5.64
CA GLY A 62 3.79 -7.20 6.53
C GLY A 62 5.15 -7.07 7.21
N VAL A 63 6.17 -6.60 6.48
CA VAL A 63 7.50 -6.31 7.05
C VAL A 63 7.41 -5.20 8.10
N PHE A 64 6.76 -4.08 7.79
CA PHE A 64 6.54 -2.98 8.74
C PHE A 64 5.83 -3.45 10.02
N ASP A 65 4.75 -4.22 9.87
CA ASP A 65 3.97 -4.78 10.99
C ASP A 65 4.84 -5.69 11.86
N SER A 66 5.65 -6.56 11.24
CA SER A 66 6.55 -7.49 11.93
C SER A 66 7.70 -6.81 12.69
N LEU A 67 8.21 -5.69 12.18
CA LEU A 67 9.28 -4.92 12.82
C LEU A 67 8.77 -4.09 14.00
N ARG A 68 7.49 -3.70 13.99
CA ARG A 68 6.86 -2.92 15.07
C ARG A 68 6.29 -3.79 16.20
N ALA A 69 5.95 -5.05 15.92
CA ALA A 69 5.46 -5.99 16.93
C ALA A 69 6.53 -6.47 17.93
N LYS A 70 7.79 -6.05 17.77
CA LYS A 70 8.91 -6.24 18.71
C LYS A 70 9.19 -4.95 19.47
#